data_AF-A0A9X2A436-F1
#
_entry.id   AF-A0A9X2A436-F1
#
_cell.length_a   1.000
_cell.length_b   1.000
_cell.length_c   1.000
_cell.angle_alpha   90.00
_cell.angle_beta   90.00
_cell.angle_gamma   90.00
#
_symmetry.space_group_name_H-M   'P 1'
#
loop_
_entity.id
_entity.type
_entity.pdbx_description
1 polymer ?
#
loop_
_entity_poly.entity_id
_entity_poly.type
_entity_poly.pdbx_seq_one_letter_code
_entity_poly.pdbx_strand_id
1 'polypeptide(L)'
;MQKTLQKITFLLIIVFHFSFLVAVFMDNRENLNLYLILLPVSVLLVFFYLNIRNSYEKIFKKRDLISISVSTYGALLTYFFNLKLNIGVVLAAGIIGLLGSIIPLLNKNSEILKLIPPALYCGAFAGMTAPFVANGYLFIFFAGLATGILYVMAKNILNGYGGKLGSIAFGGVSIVYSILYLFT
;
A
#
# COMPACT_ATOMS: atom_id res chain seq x y z
N MET A 1 -1.03 -14.57 19.31
CA MET A 1 -1.65 -13.32 18.81
C MET A 1 -0.99 -12.76 17.56
N GLN A 2 0.31 -12.43 17.56
CA GLN A 2 0.97 -11.81 16.39
C GLN A 2 0.92 -12.66 15.11
N LYS A 3 1.22 -13.98 15.18
CA LYS A 3 1.10 -14.86 14.00
C LYS A 3 -0.32 -14.89 13.41
N THR A 4 -1.34 -14.86 14.26
CA THR A 4 -2.76 -14.79 13.83
C THR A 4 -3.03 -13.49 13.09
N LEU A 5 -2.49 -12.38 13.58
CA LEU A 5 -2.64 -11.06 12.99
C LEU A 5 -2.02 -11.00 11.57
N GLN A 6 -0.81 -11.53 11.39
CA GLN A 6 -0.17 -11.64 10.08
C GLN A 6 -0.95 -12.54 9.11
N LYS A 7 -1.51 -13.66 9.59
CA LYS A 7 -2.38 -14.52 8.77
C LYS A 7 -3.61 -13.75 8.27
N ILE A 8 -4.24 -12.96 9.15
CA ILE A 8 -5.38 -12.12 8.80
C ILE A 8 -4.98 -11.07 7.76
N THR A 9 -3.85 -10.37 7.94
CA THR A 9 -3.36 -9.40 6.94
C THR A 9 -3.10 -10.05 5.60
N PHE A 10 -2.48 -11.22 5.59
CA PHE A 10 -2.21 -11.95 4.36
C PHE A 10 -3.51 -12.36 3.64
N LEU A 11 -4.47 -12.90 4.38
CA LEU A 11 -5.80 -13.22 3.86
C LEU A 11 -6.50 -11.97 3.31
N LEU A 12 -6.42 -10.85 4.02
CA LEU A 12 -7.02 -9.59 3.60
C LEU A 12 -6.39 -9.07 2.30
N ILE A 13 -5.08 -9.19 2.13
CA ILE A 13 -4.40 -8.83 0.88
C ILE A 13 -4.86 -9.73 -0.27
N ILE A 14 -5.01 -11.04 -0.04
CA ILE A 14 -5.58 -11.98 -1.04
C ILE A 14 -6.97 -11.53 -1.46
N VAL A 15 -7.85 -11.29 -0.49
CA VAL A 15 -9.25 -10.88 -0.73
C VAL A 15 -9.28 -9.61 -1.57
N PHE A 16 -8.47 -8.60 -1.26
CA PHE A 16 -8.44 -7.38 -2.05
C PHE A 16 -7.99 -7.59 -3.50
N HIS A 17 -6.94 -8.38 -3.75
CA HIS A 17 -6.50 -8.64 -5.11
C HIS A 17 -7.54 -9.39 -5.95
N PHE A 18 -8.16 -10.43 -5.40
CA PHE A 18 -9.21 -11.16 -6.12
C PHE A 18 -10.48 -10.33 -6.29
N SER A 19 -10.88 -9.53 -5.29
CA SER A 19 -12.02 -8.61 -5.42
C SER A 19 -11.79 -7.58 -6.54
N PHE A 20 -10.56 -7.08 -6.68
CA PHE A 20 -10.19 -6.16 -7.76
C PHE A 20 -10.30 -6.84 -9.13
N LEU A 21 -9.80 -8.08 -9.28
CA LEU A 21 -9.93 -8.81 -10.54
C LEU A 21 -11.40 -9.09 -10.90
N VAL A 22 -12.22 -9.43 -9.90
CA VAL A 22 -13.67 -9.62 -10.10
C VAL A 22 -14.34 -8.30 -10.49
N ALA A 23 -13.96 -7.18 -9.89
CA ALA A 23 -14.49 -5.87 -10.27
C ALA A 23 -14.15 -5.51 -11.72
N VAL A 24 -12.90 -5.70 -12.14
CA VAL A 24 -12.48 -5.46 -13.54
C VAL A 24 -13.25 -6.36 -14.51
N PHE A 25 -13.48 -7.63 -14.14
CA PHE A 25 -14.31 -8.57 -14.90
C PHE A 25 -15.76 -8.08 -15.04
N MET A 26 -16.35 -7.60 -13.94
CA MET A 26 -17.74 -7.14 -13.93
C MET A 26 -17.96 -5.87 -14.75
N ASP A 27 -17.02 -4.92 -14.71
CA ASP A 27 -17.12 -3.65 -15.44
C ASP A 27 -16.91 -3.82 -16.95
N ASN A 28 -16.25 -4.89 -17.41
CA ASN A 28 -15.84 -5.04 -18.80
C ASN A 28 -16.31 -6.35 -19.46
N ARG A 29 -17.49 -6.85 -19.08
CA ARG A 29 -18.01 -8.15 -19.54
C ARG A 29 -18.04 -8.31 -21.07
N GLU A 30 -18.34 -7.22 -21.78
CA GLU A 30 -18.48 -7.19 -23.24
C GLU A 30 -17.14 -7.25 -23.99
N ASN A 31 -16.02 -6.91 -23.34
CA ASN A 31 -14.72 -6.80 -24.02
C ASN A 31 -13.92 -8.10 -23.90
N LEU A 32 -14.18 -9.03 -24.83
CA LEU A 32 -13.54 -10.35 -24.86
C LEU A 32 -12.00 -10.31 -24.87
N ASN A 33 -11.40 -9.26 -25.43
CA ASN A 33 -9.94 -9.12 -25.51
C ASN A 33 -9.30 -8.95 -24.12
N LEU A 34 -10.02 -8.39 -23.14
CA LEU A 34 -9.50 -8.24 -21.78
C LEU A 34 -9.29 -9.61 -21.10
N TYR A 35 -10.02 -10.64 -21.49
CA TYR A 35 -9.83 -11.99 -20.94
C TYR A 35 -8.46 -12.58 -21.28
N LEU A 36 -7.86 -12.17 -22.41
CA LEU A 36 -6.49 -12.57 -22.79
C LEU A 36 -5.44 -12.07 -21.79
N ILE A 37 -5.72 -10.96 -21.08
CA ILE A 37 -4.82 -10.38 -20.07
C ILE A 37 -5.23 -10.82 -18.66
N LEU A 38 -6.52 -10.85 -18.35
CA LEU A 38 -7.02 -11.19 -17.02
C LEU A 38 -6.72 -12.64 -16.62
N LEU A 39 -6.84 -13.60 -17.56
CA LEU A 39 -6.54 -15.01 -17.28
C LEU A 39 -5.07 -15.22 -16.85
N PRO A 40 -4.05 -14.80 -17.62
CA PRO A 40 -2.65 -14.97 -17.18
C PRO A 40 -2.34 -14.20 -15.91
N VAL A 41 -2.91 -12.99 -15.71
CA VAL A 41 -2.73 -12.23 -14.46
C VAL A 41 -3.29 -13.00 -13.26
N SER A 42 -4.49 -13.56 -13.37
CA SER A 42 -5.10 -14.36 -12.29
C SER A 42 -4.32 -15.65 -11.99
N VAL A 43 -3.83 -16.36 -13.03
CA VAL A 43 -2.99 -17.55 -12.86
C VAL A 43 -1.67 -17.22 -12.18
N LEU A 44 -0.98 -16.15 -12.61
CA LEU A 44 0.25 -15.68 -11.98
C LEU A 44 0.04 -15.29 -10.52
N LEU A 45 -1.10 -14.67 -10.22
CA LEU A 45 -1.47 -14.23 -8.88
C LEU A 45 -1.78 -15.43 -7.96
N VAL A 46 -2.44 -16.47 -8.48
CA VAL A 46 -2.60 -17.75 -7.76
C VAL A 46 -1.23 -18.41 -7.54
N PHE A 47 -0.40 -18.54 -8.57
CA PHE A 47 0.94 -19.12 -8.47
C PHE A 47 1.80 -18.38 -7.44
N PHE A 48 1.73 -17.04 -7.42
CA PHE A 48 2.38 -16.21 -6.43
C PHE A 48 1.98 -16.58 -5.00
N TYR A 49 0.67 -16.71 -4.72
CA TYR A 49 0.19 -17.04 -3.39
C TYR A 49 0.50 -18.49 -2.97
N LEU A 50 0.57 -19.43 -3.92
CA LEU A 50 0.98 -20.80 -3.65
C LEU A 50 2.47 -20.89 -3.32
N ASN A 51 3.30 -20.08 -3.96
CA ASN A 51 4.75 -20.12 -3.82
C ASN A 51 5.28 -19.23 -2.68
N ILE A 52 4.40 -18.47 -2.03
CA ILE A 52 4.82 -17.57 -0.95
C ILE A 52 5.16 -18.36 0.30
N ARG A 53 6.43 -18.28 0.71
CA ARG A 53 6.90 -18.93 1.93
C ARG A 53 6.59 -18.05 3.12
N ASN A 54 5.46 -18.32 3.76
CA ASN A 54 4.99 -17.58 4.93
C ASN A 54 6.02 -17.64 6.08
N SER A 55 6.73 -16.54 6.29
CA SER A 55 7.66 -16.37 7.41
C SER A 55 7.06 -15.39 8.42
N TYR A 56 6.45 -15.94 9.48
CA TYR A 56 5.78 -15.18 10.53
C TYR A 56 6.75 -14.81 11.65
N GLU A 57 7.23 -13.57 11.66
CA GLU A 57 8.09 -13.03 12.73
C GLU A 57 7.37 -12.00 13.64
N LYS A 58 7.99 -11.66 14.78
CA LYS A 58 7.45 -10.69 15.75
C LYS A 58 7.18 -9.31 15.11
N ILE A 59 5.96 -8.80 15.30
CA ILE A 59 5.38 -7.68 14.52
C ILE A 59 5.71 -6.30 15.09
N PHE A 60 5.82 -6.18 16.42
CA PHE A 60 5.80 -4.89 17.09
C PHE A 60 7.09 -4.59 17.87
N LYS A 61 7.90 -3.69 17.32
CA LYS A 61 8.94 -2.94 18.03
C LYS A 61 8.51 -1.47 18.10
N LYS A 62 8.99 -0.70 19.08
CA LYS A 62 8.72 0.76 19.16
C LYS A 62 9.02 1.51 17.85
N ARG A 63 9.96 0.98 17.04
CA ARG A 63 10.36 1.51 15.74
C ARG A 63 9.26 1.40 14.66
N ASP A 64 8.29 0.53 14.82
CA ASP A 64 7.21 0.33 13.84
C ASP A 64 6.16 1.45 13.87
N LEU A 65 6.01 2.13 15.01
CA LEU A 65 5.20 3.35 15.11
C LEU A 65 5.76 4.48 14.23
N ILE A 66 7.09 4.51 14.07
CA ILE A 66 7.77 5.46 13.18
C ILE A 66 7.35 5.16 11.74
N SER A 67 7.36 3.89 11.32
CA SER A 67 6.93 3.50 9.97
C SER A 67 5.49 3.91 9.66
N ILE A 68 4.57 3.76 10.63
CA ILE A 68 3.16 4.17 10.46
C ILE A 68 3.05 5.70 10.31
N SER A 69 3.76 6.43 11.15
CA SER A 69 3.77 7.89 11.08
C SER A 69 4.35 8.36 9.75
N VAL A 70 5.48 7.78 9.34
CA VAL A 70 6.18 8.09 8.09
C VAL A 70 5.31 7.76 6.87
N SER A 71 4.58 6.64 6.83
CA SER A 71 3.67 6.36 5.71
C SER A 71 2.53 7.38 5.65
N THR A 72 2.01 7.80 6.80
CA THR A 72 0.95 8.82 6.85
C THR A 72 1.45 10.16 6.31
N TYR A 73 2.66 10.57 6.69
CA TYR A 73 3.31 11.76 6.11
C TYR A 73 3.55 11.61 4.61
N GLY A 74 4.03 10.46 4.14
CA GLY A 74 4.22 10.19 2.71
C GLY A 74 2.92 10.33 1.92
N ALA A 75 1.80 9.82 2.44
CA ALA A 75 0.48 9.93 1.82
C ALA A 75 0.03 11.39 1.71
N LEU A 76 0.11 12.14 2.80
CA LEU A 76 -0.30 13.55 2.84
C LEU A 76 0.57 14.42 1.92
N LEU A 77 1.89 14.21 1.92
CA LEU A 77 2.81 14.96 1.08
C LEU A 77 2.55 14.68 -0.40
N THR A 78 2.42 13.41 -0.80
CA THR A 78 2.13 13.08 -2.20
C THR A 78 0.80 13.66 -2.65
N TYR A 79 -0.24 13.57 -1.82
CA TYR A 79 -1.54 14.14 -2.13
C TYR A 79 -1.51 15.67 -2.23
N PHE A 80 -0.74 16.33 -1.33
CA PHE A 80 -0.51 17.77 -1.39
C PHE A 80 0.24 18.18 -2.66
N PHE A 81 1.35 17.51 -3.00
CA PHE A 81 2.12 17.81 -4.21
C PHE A 81 1.28 17.62 -5.47
N ASN A 82 0.49 16.56 -5.52
CA ASN A 82 -0.42 16.31 -6.63
C ASN A 82 -1.45 17.44 -6.80
N LEU A 83 -2.15 17.85 -5.73
CA LEU A 83 -3.25 18.82 -5.84
C LEU A 83 -2.83 20.28 -5.85
N LYS A 84 -1.77 20.63 -5.13
CA LYS A 84 -1.34 22.03 -4.99
C LYS A 84 -0.31 22.43 -6.02
N LEU A 85 0.55 21.51 -6.44
CA LEU A 85 1.58 21.79 -7.44
C LEU A 85 1.17 21.32 -8.85
N ASN A 86 0.08 20.55 -9.00
CA ASN A 86 -0.44 20.03 -10.27
C ASN A 86 0.61 19.30 -11.13
N ILE A 87 1.61 18.70 -10.48
CA ILE A 87 2.70 17.97 -11.14
C ILE A 87 2.33 16.53 -11.52
N GLY A 88 1.12 16.08 -11.15
CA GLY A 88 0.61 14.74 -11.40
C GLY A 88 1.01 13.70 -10.35
N VAL A 89 0.16 12.68 -10.18
CA VAL A 89 0.29 11.66 -9.12
C VAL A 89 1.61 10.87 -9.18
N VAL A 90 2.04 10.49 -10.38
CA VAL A 90 3.24 9.68 -10.58
C VAL A 90 4.50 10.46 -10.22
N LEU A 91 4.61 11.70 -10.70
CA LEU A 91 5.76 12.56 -10.43
C LEU A 91 5.79 12.97 -8.95
N ALA A 92 4.65 13.30 -8.35
CA ALA A 92 4.55 13.59 -6.92
C ALA A 92 5.05 12.41 -6.07
N ALA A 93 4.56 11.18 -6.32
CA ALA A 93 5.02 9.99 -5.61
C ALA A 93 6.52 9.72 -5.82
N GLY A 94 7.01 9.90 -7.05
CA GLY A 94 8.42 9.76 -7.40
C GLY A 94 9.32 10.74 -6.64
N ILE A 95 8.93 12.01 -6.55
CA ILE A 95 9.66 13.03 -5.78
C ILE A 95 9.69 12.67 -4.29
N ILE A 96 8.55 12.32 -3.71
CA ILE A 96 8.48 11.94 -2.28
C ILE A 96 9.31 10.69 -2.00
N GLY A 97 9.29 9.69 -2.90
CA GLY A 97 10.16 8.51 -2.81
C GLY A 97 11.64 8.84 -2.89
N LEU A 98 12.03 9.72 -3.83
CA LEU A 98 13.41 10.17 -4.00
C LEU A 98 13.89 10.90 -2.74
N LEU A 99 13.12 11.87 -2.24
CA LEU A 99 13.44 12.59 -1.01
C LEU A 99 13.58 11.63 0.18
N GLY A 100 12.70 10.62 0.28
CA GLY A 100 12.80 9.56 1.28
C GLY A 100 14.11 8.79 1.22
N SER A 101 14.62 8.50 0.02
CA SER A 101 15.84 7.73 -0.19
C SER A 101 17.12 8.47 0.20
N ILE A 102 17.09 9.81 0.22
CA ILE A 102 18.22 10.65 0.64
C ILE A 102 18.38 10.62 2.16
N ILE A 103 17.30 10.44 2.93
CA ILE A 103 17.32 10.53 4.40
C ILE A 103 18.36 9.58 5.04
N PRO A 104 18.42 8.27 4.70
CA PRO A 104 19.47 7.37 5.21
C PRO A 104 20.91 7.81 4.95
N LEU A 105 21.17 8.67 3.97
CA LEU A 105 22.53 9.15 3.66
C LEU A 105 23.06 10.11 4.75
N LEU A 106 22.18 10.77 5.51
CA LEU A 106 22.55 11.65 6.61
C LEU A 106 23.25 10.89 7.74
N ASN A 107 22.84 9.65 8.00
CA ASN A 107 23.49 8.77 8.97
C ASN A 107 23.27 7.30 8.61
N LYS A 108 24.22 6.73 7.86
CA LYS A 108 24.18 5.34 7.37
C LYS A 108 24.12 4.29 8.49
N ASN A 109 24.58 4.64 9.70
CA ASN A 109 24.61 3.72 10.84
C ASN A 109 23.29 3.70 11.62
N SER A 110 22.38 4.63 11.34
CA SER A 110 21.10 4.69 12.04
C SER A 110 20.10 3.69 11.46
N GLU A 111 19.74 2.70 12.27
CA GLU A 111 18.69 1.74 11.98
C GLU A 111 17.31 2.39 11.80
N ILE A 112 17.08 3.57 12.39
CA ILE A 112 15.80 4.29 12.26
C ILE A 112 15.69 4.93 10.89
N LEU A 113 16.76 5.59 10.40
CA LEU A 113 16.71 6.28 9.12
C LEU A 113 16.52 5.31 7.95
N LYS A 114 17.07 4.09 8.06
CA LYS A 114 16.85 3.02 7.06
C LYS A 114 15.40 2.56 6.93
N LEU A 115 14.56 2.77 7.94
CA LEU A 115 13.13 2.41 7.89
C LEU A 115 12.29 3.43 7.10
N ILE A 116 12.80 4.64 6.92
CA ILE A 116 12.04 5.76 6.36
C ILE A 116 11.71 5.54 4.87
N PRO A 117 12.66 5.21 3.97
CA PRO A 117 12.36 5.10 2.55
C PRO A 117 11.19 4.16 2.20
N PRO A 118 11.18 2.88 2.66
CA PRO A 118 10.10 1.98 2.27
C PRO A 118 8.75 2.35 2.89
N ALA A 119 8.73 2.89 4.11
CA ALA A 119 7.50 3.35 4.75
C ALA A 119 6.93 4.61 4.09
N LEU A 120 7.80 5.59 3.78
CA LEU A 120 7.42 6.84 3.15
C LEU A 120 6.88 6.59 1.74
N TYR A 121 7.56 5.74 0.97
CA TYR A 121 7.13 5.42 -0.39
C TYR A 121 5.86 4.56 -0.43
N CYS A 122 5.66 3.68 0.55
CA CYS A 122 4.38 2.97 0.73
C CYS A 122 3.22 3.94 0.98
N GLY A 123 3.46 4.93 1.86
CA GLY A 123 2.53 6.03 2.09
C GLY A 123 2.27 6.86 0.84
N ALA A 124 3.32 7.19 0.09
CA ALA A 124 3.21 7.96 -1.14
C ALA A 124 2.23 7.31 -2.14
N PHE A 125 2.21 5.98 -2.24
CA PHE A 125 1.24 5.27 -3.07
C PHE A 125 -0.21 5.46 -2.60
N ALA A 126 -0.47 5.48 -1.29
CA ALA A 126 -1.81 5.80 -0.76
C ALA A 126 -2.20 7.25 -1.08
N GLY A 127 -1.22 8.17 -1.08
CA GLY A 127 -1.40 9.56 -1.48
C GLY A 127 -1.70 9.78 -2.97
N MET A 128 -1.53 8.77 -3.83
CA MET A 128 -1.93 8.84 -5.25
C MET A 128 -3.44 8.65 -5.45
N THR A 129 -4.21 8.44 -4.36
CA THR A 129 -5.66 8.26 -4.42
C THR A 129 -6.32 9.44 -5.14
N ALA A 130 -7.22 9.13 -6.08
CA ALA A 130 -7.89 10.14 -6.88
C ALA A 130 -8.78 11.05 -6.00
N PRO A 131 -8.90 12.36 -6.32
CA PRO A 131 -9.63 13.31 -5.46
C PRO A 131 -11.09 12.95 -5.21
N PHE A 132 -11.75 12.35 -6.20
CA PHE A 132 -13.14 11.91 -6.09
C PHE A 132 -13.32 10.72 -5.12
N VAL A 133 -12.28 9.88 -4.93
CA VAL A 133 -12.29 8.80 -3.94
C VAL A 133 -11.91 9.35 -2.56
N ALA A 134 -10.88 10.19 -2.52
CA ALA A 134 -10.36 10.71 -1.25
C ALA A 134 -11.35 11.64 -0.57
N ASN A 135 -12.07 12.49 -1.31
CA ASN A 135 -12.99 13.47 -0.71
C ASN A 135 -12.34 14.31 0.41
N GLY A 136 -11.05 14.64 0.26
CA GLY A 136 -10.29 15.51 1.17
C GLY A 136 -9.13 14.84 1.93
N TYR A 137 -8.43 15.66 2.71
CA TYR A 137 -7.22 15.26 3.43
C TYR A 137 -7.47 14.31 4.62
N LEU A 138 -8.67 14.34 5.22
CA LEU A 138 -9.02 13.46 6.33
C LEU A 138 -9.03 11.99 5.90
N PHE A 139 -9.58 11.69 4.73
CA PHE A 139 -9.50 10.35 4.15
C PHE A 139 -8.05 9.92 3.95
N ILE A 140 -7.22 10.79 3.36
CA ILE A 140 -5.81 10.47 3.06
C ILE A 140 -5.03 10.23 4.36
N PHE A 141 -5.34 10.97 5.42
CA PHE A 141 -4.75 10.74 6.74
C PHE A 141 -5.09 9.34 7.25
N PHE A 142 -6.37 8.95 7.27
CA PHE A 142 -6.79 7.62 7.72
C PHE A 142 -6.28 6.51 6.78
N ALA A 143 -6.27 6.73 5.47
CA ALA A 143 -5.73 5.81 4.49
C ALA A 143 -4.23 5.59 4.71
N GLY A 144 -3.47 6.67 4.94
CA GLY A 144 -2.05 6.62 5.27
C GLY A 144 -1.76 5.85 6.56
N LEU A 145 -2.60 6.03 7.59
CA LEU A 145 -2.53 5.26 8.84
C LEU A 145 -2.81 3.78 8.59
N ALA A 146 -3.90 3.45 7.89
CA ALA A 146 -4.26 2.08 7.55
C ALA A 146 -3.17 1.39 6.71
N THR A 147 -2.63 2.08 5.71
CA THR A 147 -1.49 1.63 4.91
C THR A 147 -0.26 1.36 5.78
N GLY A 148 0.06 2.24 6.73
CA GLY A 148 1.18 2.05 7.66
C GLY A 148 1.00 0.83 8.56
N ILE A 149 -0.21 0.63 9.08
CA ILE A 149 -0.56 -0.52 9.92
C ILE A 149 -0.41 -1.81 9.10
N LEU A 150 -1.00 -1.86 7.90
CA LEU A 150 -0.86 -3.00 6.99
C LEU A 150 0.60 -3.23 6.59
N TYR A 151 1.38 -2.18 6.38
CA TYR A 151 2.81 -2.26 6.08
C TYR A 151 3.56 -2.98 7.20
N VAL A 152 3.37 -2.55 8.46
CA VAL A 152 4.01 -3.19 9.62
C VAL A 152 3.59 -4.66 9.77
N MET A 153 2.33 -4.98 9.48
CA MET A 153 1.83 -6.35 9.57
C MET A 153 2.33 -7.24 8.43
N ALA A 154 2.43 -6.70 7.20
CA ALA A 154 2.83 -7.42 6.00
C ALA A 154 4.34 -7.38 5.70
N LYS A 155 5.12 -6.59 6.46
CA LYS A 155 6.56 -6.39 6.19
C LYS A 155 7.35 -7.68 6.09
N ASN A 156 7.00 -8.75 6.83
CA ASN A 156 7.75 -10.01 6.81
C ASN A 156 7.20 -11.07 5.84
N ILE A 157 6.01 -10.84 5.27
CA ILE A 157 5.29 -11.86 4.47
C ILE A 157 5.68 -11.78 3.00
N LEU A 158 5.77 -10.55 2.48
CA LEU A 158 6.00 -10.29 1.05
C LEU A 158 7.46 -9.87 0.77
N ASN A 159 8.43 -10.35 1.55
CA ASN A 159 9.83 -9.97 1.36
C ASN A 159 10.39 -10.51 0.04
N GLY A 160 11.13 -9.67 -0.69
CA GLY A 160 11.72 -10.02 -1.99
C GLY A 160 10.77 -9.91 -3.19
N TYR A 161 9.50 -9.53 -2.98
CA TYR A 161 8.53 -9.37 -4.06
C TYR A 161 8.35 -7.91 -4.45
N GLY A 162 8.48 -7.62 -5.76
CA GLY A 162 8.13 -6.34 -6.35
C GLY A 162 6.62 -6.06 -6.24
N GLY A 163 6.23 -4.78 -6.27
CA GLY A 163 4.82 -4.37 -6.21
C GLY A 163 4.16 -4.41 -4.82
N LYS A 164 4.78 -5.06 -3.82
CA LYS A 164 4.27 -5.17 -2.43
C LYS A 164 3.75 -3.86 -1.84
N LEU A 165 4.54 -2.78 -1.93
CA LEU A 165 4.20 -1.51 -1.28
C LEU A 165 2.92 -0.90 -1.88
N GLY A 166 2.73 -1.04 -3.19
CA GLY A 166 1.52 -0.61 -3.89
C GLY A 166 0.31 -1.44 -3.47
N SER A 167 0.45 -2.77 -3.40
CA SER A 167 -0.62 -3.65 -2.91
C SER A 167 -1.04 -3.34 -1.47
N ILE A 168 -0.09 -3.04 -0.60
CA ILE A 168 -0.35 -2.65 0.80
C ILE A 168 -1.06 -1.29 0.86
N ALA A 169 -0.61 -0.33 0.04
CA ALA A 169 -1.25 0.98 -0.06
C ALA A 169 -2.70 0.86 -0.56
N PHE A 170 -2.92 0.09 -1.63
CA PHE A 170 -4.24 -0.24 -2.15
C PHE A 170 -5.14 -0.85 -1.07
N GLY A 171 -4.64 -1.85 -0.33
CA GLY A 171 -5.39 -2.43 0.79
C GLY A 171 -5.74 -1.41 1.87
N GLY A 172 -4.84 -0.49 2.20
CA GLY A 172 -5.10 0.56 3.21
C GLY A 172 -6.18 1.54 2.77
N VAL A 173 -6.10 2.02 1.53
CA VAL A 173 -7.12 2.89 0.93
C VAL A 173 -8.47 2.19 0.86
N SER A 174 -8.50 0.93 0.39
CA SER A 174 -9.72 0.13 0.27
C SER A 174 -10.39 -0.13 1.63
N ILE A 175 -9.62 -0.38 2.69
CA ILE A 175 -10.19 -0.51 4.05
C ILE A 175 -10.91 0.78 4.45
N VAL A 176 -10.24 1.93 4.31
CA VAL A 176 -10.80 3.21 4.76
C VAL A 176 -12.01 3.60 3.92
N TYR A 177 -11.95 3.37 2.60
CA TYR A 177 -13.08 3.60 1.71
C TYR A 177 -14.28 2.72 2.07
N SER A 178 -14.08 1.42 2.31
CA SER A 178 -15.16 0.51 2.73
C SER A 178 -15.76 0.90 4.08
N ILE A 179 -14.94 1.38 5.03
CA ILE A 179 -15.43 1.88 6.32
C ILE A 179 -16.33 3.10 6.10
N LEU A 180 -15.90 4.08 5.30
CA LEU A 180 -16.69 5.28 5.03
C LEU A 180 -17.99 4.96 4.29
N TYR A 181 -17.95 4.01 3.36
CA TYR A 181 -19.13 3.53 2.65
C TYR A 181 -20.17 2.91 3.59
N LEU A 182 -19.78 2.29 4.70
CA LEU A 182 -20.72 1.75 5.69
C LEU A 182 -21.45 2.84 6.51
N PHE A 183 -20.92 4.05 6.55
CA PHE A 183 -21.49 5.19 7.28
C PHE A 183 -22.24 6.18 6.39
N THR A 184 -22.27 5.95 5.07
CA THR A 184 -22.93 6.81 4.07
C THR A 184 -24.12 6.08 3.47
#